data_AF-A0A7S0N606-F1
#
_entry.id   AF-A0A7S0N606-F1
#
_cell.length_a   1.000
_cell.length_b   1.000
_cell.length_c   1.000
_cell.angle_alpha   90.00
_cell.angle_beta   90.00
_cell.angle_gamma   90.00
#
_symmetry.space_group_name_H-M   'P 1'
#
loop_
_entity.id
_entity.type
_entity.pdbx_description
1 polymer ?
#
loop_
_entity_poly.entity_id
_entity_poly.type
_entity_poly.pdbx_seq_one_letter_code
_entity_poly.pdbx_strand_id
1 'polypeptide(L)'
;QDCSEGPQAESFSEYVPGEKEQFGTFMIQVDNAWREVSGFRLFEHKGNQSNVPSGKVQFTKMREWYCSKDVEPQAGFAVGHQGFRPKSPAFTAFKFPPDSFLQVEVRHMVMHAGGAIRKFVEIVGERERLAEAYAAMPCDEE
;
A
#
# COMPACT_ATOMS: atom_id res chain seq x y z
N GLN A 1 -25.23 37.73 -31.87
CA GLN A 1 -23.80 37.41 -31.73
C GLN A 1 -23.43 37.62 -30.29
N ASP A 2 -22.90 36.70 -29.49
CA ASP A 2 -22.89 35.24 -29.45
C ASP A 2 -22.49 34.98 -27.98
N CYS A 3 -23.40 34.44 -27.17
CA CYS A 3 -23.12 34.05 -25.79
C CYS A 3 -23.05 32.52 -25.77
N SER A 4 -21.84 31.97 -25.75
CA SER A 4 -21.60 30.57 -25.43
C SER A 4 -20.17 30.41 -24.93
N GLU A 5 -19.95 30.76 -23.66
CA GLU A 5 -18.90 30.12 -22.87
C GLU A 5 -19.26 28.64 -22.76
N GLY A 6 -18.63 27.82 -23.61
CA GLY A 6 -18.73 26.37 -23.50
C GLY A 6 -18.11 25.89 -22.18
N PRO A 7 -18.66 24.84 -21.55
CA PRO A 7 -18.15 24.34 -20.28
C PRO A 7 -16.68 23.93 -20.43
N GLN A 8 -15.84 24.41 -19.51
CA GLN A 8 -14.46 23.97 -19.35
C GLN A 8 -14.47 22.45 -19.23
N ALA A 9 -13.84 21.76 -20.18
CA ALA A 9 -13.60 20.34 -20.10
C ALA A 9 -12.79 20.07 -18.82
N GLU A 10 -13.42 19.45 -17.83
CA GLU A 10 -12.72 18.93 -16.67
C GLU A 10 -11.63 17.99 -17.18
N SER A 11 -10.37 18.30 -16.84
CA SER A 11 -9.23 17.47 -17.20
C SER A 11 -9.37 16.13 -16.48
N PHE A 12 -9.88 15.13 -17.20
CA PHE A 12 -10.04 13.78 -16.69
C PHE A 12 -8.67 13.14 -16.45
N SER A 13 -8.50 12.52 -15.29
CA SER A 13 -7.32 11.74 -14.94
C SER A 13 -7.36 10.41 -15.69
N GLU A 14 -6.71 10.36 -16.86
CA GLU A 14 -6.56 9.14 -17.65
C GLU A 14 -5.38 8.33 -17.13
N TYR A 15 -5.60 7.04 -16.88
CA TYR A 15 -4.54 6.09 -16.59
C TYR A 15 -3.66 5.94 -17.84
N VAL A 16 -2.39 6.36 -17.75
CA VAL A 16 -1.42 6.18 -18.83
C VAL A 16 -0.42 5.09 -18.41
N PRO A 17 -0.55 3.85 -18.90
CA PRO A 17 0.45 2.80 -18.66
C PRO A 17 1.71 3.12 -19.48
N GLY A 18 2.67 3.79 -18.86
CA GLY A 18 3.84 4.34 -19.55
C GLY A 18 5.21 4.13 -18.89
N GLU A 19 5.29 3.49 -17.73
CA GLU A 19 6.58 3.18 -17.09
C GLU A 19 6.65 1.67 -16.81
N LYS A 20 7.80 1.05 -17.10
CA LYS A 20 8.05 -0.38 -16.83
C LYS A 20 7.54 -0.72 -15.42
N GLU A 21 6.68 -1.73 -15.31
CA GLU A 21 6.18 -2.18 -14.01
C GLU A 21 7.38 -2.45 -13.08
N GLN A 22 7.54 -1.59 -12.07
CA GLN A 22 8.58 -1.76 -11.07
C GLN A 22 7.97 -2.48 -9.88
N PHE A 23 8.57 -3.61 -9.51
CA PHE A 23 8.15 -4.39 -8.35
C PHE A 23 9.08 -4.12 -7.17
N GLY A 24 8.52 -4.22 -5.96
CA GLY A 24 9.23 -4.10 -4.70
C GLY A 24 8.74 -5.13 -3.68
N THR A 25 9.50 -5.31 -2.59
CA THR A 25 9.11 -6.20 -1.49
C THR A 25 8.82 -5.39 -0.24
N PHE A 26 7.61 -5.52 0.26
CA PHE A 26 7.09 -4.83 1.44
C PHE A 26 6.68 -5.88 2.48
N MET A 27 6.24 -5.42 3.65
CA MET A 27 5.71 -6.29 4.71
C MET A 27 4.36 -5.77 5.14
N ILE A 28 3.38 -6.67 5.27
CA ILE A 28 2.13 -6.37 5.97
C ILE A 28 2.26 -6.80 7.42
N GLN A 29 1.66 -6.02 8.33
CA GLN A 29 1.47 -6.37 9.72
C GLN A 29 -0.02 -6.49 9.99
N VAL A 30 -0.42 -7.58 10.62
CA VAL A 30 -1.80 -7.82 11.04
C VAL A 30 -1.88 -7.86 12.56
N ASP A 31 -3.06 -7.54 13.10
CA ASP A 31 -3.36 -7.55 14.53
C ASP A 31 -4.74 -8.19 14.75
N ASN A 32 -4.88 -9.02 15.78
CA ASN A 32 -6.15 -9.66 16.15
C ASN A 32 -7.25 -8.62 16.41
N ALA A 33 -6.91 -7.45 16.96
CA ALA A 33 -7.87 -6.36 17.21
C ALA A 33 -8.53 -5.81 15.93
N TRP A 34 -7.98 -6.08 14.75
CA TRP A 34 -8.54 -5.64 13.47
C TRP A 34 -9.01 -6.79 12.58
N ARG A 35 -9.02 -8.03 13.09
CA ARG A 35 -9.35 -9.23 12.32
C ARG A 35 -10.74 -9.15 11.69
N GLU A 36 -11.73 -8.62 12.42
CA GLU A 36 -13.11 -8.43 11.95
C GLU A 36 -13.24 -7.51 10.72
N VAL A 37 -12.35 -6.53 10.59
CA VAL A 37 -12.32 -5.57 9.48
C VAL A 37 -11.19 -5.86 8.48
N SER A 38 -10.47 -6.96 8.65
CA SER A 38 -9.29 -7.32 7.84
C SER A 38 -8.25 -6.19 7.75
N GLY A 39 -8.06 -5.44 8.84
CA GLY A 39 -7.18 -4.26 8.89
C GLY A 39 -5.70 -4.61 9.06
N PHE A 40 -4.82 -3.86 8.38
CA PHE A 40 -3.39 -4.13 8.43
C PHE A 40 -2.57 -2.84 8.31
N ARG A 41 -1.27 -2.95 8.59
CA ARG A 41 -0.28 -1.90 8.28
C ARG A 41 0.65 -2.38 7.19
N LEU A 42 1.05 -1.47 6.31
CA LEU A 42 1.98 -1.74 5.23
C LEU A 42 3.31 -1.02 5.50
N PHE A 43 4.42 -1.77 5.42
CA PHE A 43 5.76 -1.27 5.68
C PHE A 43 6.72 -1.58 4.53
N GLU A 44 7.55 -0.60 4.21
CA GLU A 44 8.71 -0.76 3.36
C GLU A 44 9.97 -0.80 4.23
N HIS A 45 10.84 -1.78 3.99
CA HIS A 45 12.08 -1.93 4.71
C HIS A 45 13.21 -1.09 4.09
N LYS A 46 14.07 -0.47 4.91
CA LYS A 46 15.25 0.23 4.41
C LYS A 46 16.32 -0.78 3.97
N GLY A 47 16.28 -1.16 2.70
CA GLY A 47 17.23 -2.09 2.04
C GLY A 47 16.58 -3.43 1.68
N ASN A 48 17.15 -4.13 0.69
CA ASN A 48 16.75 -5.49 0.31
C ASN A 48 17.10 -6.46 1.43
N GLN A 49 16.16 -6.79 2.31
CA GLN A 49 16.33 -7.87 3.27
C GLN A 49 15.31 -8.97 3.00
N SER A 50 15.72 -9.90 2.13
CA SER A 50 15.23 -11.28 2.10
C SER A 50 15.54 -12.06 3.39
N ASN A 51 16.27 -11.46 4.35
CA ASN A 51 16.78 -12.11 5.55
C ASN A 51 16.36 -11.37 6.83
N VAL A 52 15.06 -11.18 7.09
CA VAL A 52 14.62 -10.87 8.45
C VAL A 52 14.57 -12.19 9.21
N PRO A 53 15.50 -12.47 10.16
CA PRO A 53 15.52 -13.75 10.85
C PRO A 53 14.32 -13.88 11.79
N SER A 54 13.57 -14.97 11.65
CA SER A 54 12.40 -15.29 12.46
C SER A 54 12.74 -15.37 13.96
N GLY A 55 11.84 -14.92 14.82
CA GLY A 55 11.88 -15.22 16.26
C GLY A 55 12.64 -14.26 17.18
N LYS A 56 13.16 -13.11 16.71
CA LYS A 56 13.70 -12.06 17.61
C LYS A 56 13.17 -10.68 17.26
N VAL A 57 12.77 -9.93 18.30
CA VAL A 57 12.41 -8.52 18.16
C VAL A 57 13.63 -7.74 17.69
N GLN A 58 13.55 -7.12 16.51
CA GLN A 58 14.60 -6.26 15.98
C GLN A 58 14.10 -4.82 15.81
N PHE A 59 15.00 -3.86 16.06
CA PHE A 59 14.79 -2.50 15.61
C PHE A 59 15.31 -2.41 14.18
N THR A 60 14.40 -2.16 13.24
CA THR A 60 14.81 -1.91 11.86
C THR A 60 14.17 -0.63 11.33
N LYS A 61 14.79 -0.04 10.31
CA LYS A 61 14.34 1.20 9.71
C LYS A 61 13.29 0.88 8.66
N MET A 62 12.06 1.33 8.90
CA MET A 62 10.90 1.11 8.03
C MET A 62 10.21 2.42 7.68
N ARG A 63 9.48 2.40 6.57
CA ARG A 63 8.58 3.47 6.17
C ARG A 63 7.16 2.90 6.12
N GLU A 64 6.25 3.52 6.86
CA GLU A 64 4.83 3.16 6.87
C GLU A 64 4.14 3.74 5.63
N TRP A 65 3.27 2.93 5.03
CA TRP A 65 2.43 3.28 3.90
C TRP A 65 0.95 3.19 4.30
N TYR A 66 0.14 4.11 3.77
CA TYR A 66 -1.28 4.20 4.10
C TYR A 66 -2.14 4.21 2.83
N CYS A 67 -3.35 3.64 2.93
CA CYS A 67 -4.34 3.70 1.86
C CYS A 67 -4.78 5.16 1.66
N SER A 68 -4.61 5.68 0.45
CA SER A 68 -4.69 7.12 0.21
C SER A 68 -5.79 7.49 -0.78
N LYS A 69 -6.73 8.32 -0.33
CA LYS A 69 -7.87 8.79 -1.14
C LYS A 69 -7.46 9.68 -2.33
N ASP A 70 -6.29 10.30 -2.26
CA ASP A 70 -5.81 11.21 -3.32
C ASP A 70 -5.33 10.50 -4.59
N VAL A 71 -5.17 9.18 -4.53
CA VAL A 71 -4.89 8.29 -5.67
C VAL A 71 -6.06 7.35 -5.94
N GLU A 72 -7.18 7.54 -5.26
CA GLU A 72 -8.39 6.75 -5.51
C GLU A 72 -8.99 7.17 -6.86
N PRO A 73 -9.20 6.23 -7.79
CA PRO A 73 -9.88 6.52 -9.04
C PRO A 73 -11.33 6.90 -8.76
N GLN A 74 -11.97 7.64 -9.66
CA GLN A 74 -13.33 8.15 -9.46
C GLN A 74 -14.39 7.05 -9.20
N ALA A 75 -14.20 5.87 -9.78
CA ALA A 75 -15.06 4.71 -9.57
C ALA A 75 -14.79 3.97 -8.23
N GLY A 76 -13.82 4.42 -7.45
CA GLY A 76 -13.26 3.71 -6.31
C GLY A 76 -12.31 2.59 -6.73
N PHE A 77 -11.49 2.13 -5.79
CA PHE A 77 -10.66 0.95 -6.01
C PHE A 77 -11.51 -0.33 -6.04
N ALA A 78 -11.13 -1.28 -6.89
CA ALA A 78 -11.64 -2.64 -6.79
C ALA A 78 -11.16 -3.26 -5.47
N VAL A 79 -11.96 -4.16 -4.90
CA VAL A 79 -11.58 -4.91 -3.69
C VAL A 79 -10.26 -5.64 -3.93
N GLY A 80 -9.28 -5.42 -3.06
CA GLY A 80 -7.94 -6.01 -3.17
C GLY A 80 -6.98 -5.28 -4.11
N HIS A 81 -7.32 -4.08 -4.58
CA HIS A 81 -6.50 -3.25 -5.45
C HIS A 81 -6.32 -1.84 -4.88
N GLN A 82 -6.06 -1.73 -3.57
CA GLN A 82 -5.98 -0.43 -2.92
C GLN A 82 -4.66 0.27 -3.24
N GLY A 83 -4.71 1.60 -3.41
CA GLY A 83 -3.52 2.43 -3.63
C GLY A 83 -2.93 2.96 -2.33
N PHE A 84 -1.64 2.69 -2.11
CA PHE A 84 -0.91 3.10 -0.91
C PHE A 84 0.14 4.16 -1.21
N ARG A 85 0.28 5.16 -0.31
CA ARG A 85 1.31 6.19 -0.37
C ARG A 85 2.18 6.19 0.90
N PRO A 86 3.44 6.66 0.82
CA PRO A 86 4.28 6.73 2.01
C PRO A 86 3.72 7.80 2.94
N LYS A 87 3.55 7.46 4.22
CA LYS A 87 3.12 8.42 5.25
C LYS A 87 4.13 9.53 5.49
N SER A 88 5.41 9.22 5.27
CA SER A 88 6.55 10.14 5.38
C SER A 88 7.63 9.70 4.40
N PRO A 89 8.45 10.61 3.84
CA PRO A 89 9.59 10.22 3.01
C PRO A 89 10.68 9.46 3.79
N ALA A 90 10.76 9.65 5.11
CA ALA A 90 11.82 9.11 5.94
C ALA A 90 11.55 7.67 6.41
N PHE A 91 12.63 6.89 6.51
CA PHE A 91 12.61 5.61 7.21
C PHE A 91 12.87 5.85 8.70
N THR A 92 11.99 5.33 9.54
CA THR A 92 11.99 5.47 11.00
C THR A 92 12.29 4.13 11.66
N ALA A 93 12.93 4.14 12.83
CA ALA A 93 13.17 2.91 13.58
C ALA A 93 11.84 2.38 14.13
N PHE A 94 11.50 1.14 13.78
CA PHE A 94 10.30 0.46 14.24
C PHE A 94 10.70 -0.79 15.03
N LYS A 95 10.00 -1.05 16.14
CA LYS A 95 10.16 -2.28 16.90
C LYS A 95 9.38 -3.38 16.17
N PHE A 96 10.08 -4.40 15.70
CA PHE A 96 9.52 -5.43 14.84
C PHE A 96 9.25 -6.71 15.65
N PRO A 97 8.02 -6.95 16.16
CA PRO A 97 7.70 -8.20 16.84
C PRO A 97 7.81 -9.39 15.88
N PRO A 98 8.42 -10.51 16.30
CA PRO A 98 8.44 -11.71 15.48
C PRO A 98 7.00 -12.20 15.22
N ASP A 99 6.80 -12.85 14.08
CA ASP A 99 5.59 -13.66 13.76
C ASP A 99 4.27 -12.90 13.52
N SER A 100 4.30 -11.57 13.38
CA SER A 100 3.10 -10.76 13.02
C SER A 100 3.16 -10.13 11.63
N PHE A 101 4.13 -10.56 10.80
CA PHE A 101 4.39 -9.95 9.50
C PHE A 101 4.49 -10.97 8.38
N LEU A 102 3.96 -10.60 7.21
CA LEU A 102 4.09 -11.35 5.96
C LEU A 102 4.78 -10.47 4.92
N GLN A 103 5.80 -11.00 4.24
CA GLN A 103 6.40 -10.33 3.08
C GLN A 103 5.44 -10.38 1.90
N VAL A 104 5.26 -9.24 1.24
CA VAL A 104 4.38 -9.10 0.07
C VAL A 104 5.12 -8.44 -1.07
N GLU A 105 4.79 -8.85 -2.28
CA GLU A 105 5.21 -8.14 -3.48
C GLU A 105 4.25 -6.96 -3.72
N VAL A 106 4.81 -5.82 -4.11
CA VAL A 106 4.04 -4.64 -4.50
C VAL A 106 4.42 -4.20 -5.90
N ARG A 107 3.45 -3.62 -6.60
CA ARG A 107 3.63 -2.95 -7.88
C ARG A 107 3.68 -1.45 -7.66
N HIS A 108 4.71 -0.79 -8.18
CA HIS A 108 4.80 0.66 -8.21
C HIS A 108 3.99 1.23 -9.36
N MET A 109 3.15 2.20 -9.04
CA MET A 109 2.18 2.79 -9.95
C MET A 109 2.35 4.30 -10.00
N VAL A 110 2.02 4.87 -11.16
CA VAL A 110 2.04 6.32 -11.40
C VAL A 110 0.71 6.74 -12.00
N MET A 111 0.14 7.82 -11.49
CA MET A 111 -1.10 8.42 -11.96
C MET A 111 -0.90 9.89 -12.28
N HIS A 112 -1.49 10.34 -13.37
CA HIS A 112 -1.56 11.76 -13.73
C HIS A 112 -2.95 12.29 -13.37
N ALA A 113 -3.01 13.21 -12.41
CA ALA A 113 -4.27 13.80 -11.94
C ALA A 113 -4.12 15.32 -11.81
N GLY A 114 -4.91 16.08 -12.58
CA GLY A 114 -4.91 17.55 -12.54
C GLY A 114 -3.53 18.19 -12.81
N GLY A 115 -2.75 17.61 -13.72
CA GLY A 115 -1.38 18.07 -14.02
C GLY A 115 -0.31 17.66 -13.00
N ALA A 116 -0.68 17.01 -11.90
CA ALA A 116 0.25 16.44 -10.93
C ALA A 116 0.51 14.96 -11.20
N ILE A 117 1.76 14.53 -11.00
CA ILE A 117 2.14 13.12 -11.03
C ILE A 117 2.11 12.58 -9.60
N ARG A 118 1.29 11.55 -9.37
CA ARG A 118 1.17 10.84 -8.10
C ARG A 118 1.81 9.47 -8.22
N LYS A 119 2.71 9.13 -7.30
CA LYS A 119 3.29 7.79 -7.17
C LYS A 119 2.66 7.07 -5.98
N PHE A 120 2.30 5.82 -6.18
CA PHE A 120 1.70 4.94 -5.17
C PHE A 120 2.11 3.49 -5.44
N VAL A 121 1.72 2.59 -4.54
CA VAL A 121 1.93 1.15 -4.72
C VAL A 121 0.62 0.39 -4.51
N GLU A 122 0.52 -0.78 -5.11
CA GLU A 122 -0.55 -1.76 -4.88
C GLU A 122 0.07 -3.09 -4.45
N ILE A 123 -0.60 -3.84 -3.57
CA ILE A 123 -0.14 -5.18 -3.17
C ILE A 123 -0.58 -6.20 -4.21
N VAL A 124 0.34 -7.03 -4.69
CA VAL A 124 0.03 -8.09 -5.64
C VAL A 124 -0.74 -9.20 -4.92
N GLY A 125 -2.00 -9.41 -5.28
CA GLY A 125 -2.89 -10.38 -4.62
C GLY A 125 -3.20 -9.98 -3.18
N GLU A 126 -3.52 -8.70 -2.93
CA GLU A 126 -3.75 -8.14 -1.59
C GLU A 126 -4.66 -9.01 -0.73
N ARG A 127 -5.81 -9.45 -1.27
CA ARG A 127 -6.80 -10.22 -0.53
C ARG A 127 -6.25 -11.56 -0.06
N GLU A 128 -5.56 -12.28 -0.94
CA GLU A 128 -4.96 -13.58 -0.64
C GLU A 128 -3.85 -13.43 0.40
N ARG A 129 -3.03 -12.38 0.29
CA ARG A 129 -1.94 -12.11 1.23
C ARG A 129 -2.44 -11.71 2.62
N LEU A 130 -3.53 -10.95 2.71
CA LEU A 130 -4.15 -10.66 4.00
C LEU A 130 -4.73 -11.91 4.65
N ALA A 131 -5.40 -12.76 3.88
CA ALA A 131 -5.91 -14.04 4.39
C ALA A 131 -4.77 -14.93 4.90
N GLU A 132 -3.65 -15.01 4.18
CA GLU A 132 -2.45 -15.73 4.59
C GLU A 132 -1.86 -15.18 5.90
N ALA A 133 -1.73 -13.85 6.01
CA ALA A 133 -1.19 -13.22 7.21
C ALA A 133 -2.07 -13.46 8.45
N TYR A 134 -3.40 -13.37 8.32
CA TYR A 134 -4.31 -13.66 9.42
C TYR A 134 -4.36 -15.15 9.80
N ALA A 135 -4.21 -16.06 8.84
CA ALA A 135 -4.15 -17.49 9.10
C ALA A 135 -2.87 -17.91 9.84
N ALA A 136 -1.76 -17.19 9.61
CA ALA A 136 -0.49 -17.42 10.31
C ALA A 136 -0.49 -16.87 11.75
N MET A 137 -1.39 -15.94 12.07
CA MET A 137 -1.45 -15.31 13.39
C MET A 137 -2.24 -16.19 14.38
N PRO A 138 -1.70 -16.52 15.56
CA PRO A 138 -2.45 -17.25 16.58
C PRO A 138 -3.73 -16.47 16.92
N CYS A 139 -4.86 -17.17 16.94
CA CYS A 139 -6.07 -16.60 17.52
C CYS A 139 -5.85 -16.55 19.02
N ASP A 140 -5.98 -15.38 19.64
CA ASP A 140 -6.05 -15.32 21.10
C ASP A 140 -7.28 -16.14 21.53
N GLU A 141 -7.10 -17.14 22.39
CA GLU A 141 -8.22 -17.83 23.03
C GLU A 141 -8.92 -16.82 23.94
N GLU A 142 -10.19 -16.51 23.66
CA GLU A 142 -11.06 -15.66 24.51
C GLU A 142 -11.19 -16.19 25.94
#